data_AF-A0A2N1REH2-F1
#
_entry.id   AF-A0A2N1REH2-F1
#
_cell.length_a   1.000
_cell.length_b   1.000
_cell.length_c   1.000
_cell.angle_alpha   90.00
_cell.angle_beta   90.00
_cell.angle_gamma   90.00
#
_symmetry.space_group_name_H-M   'P 1'
#
loop_
_entity.id
_entity.type
_entity.pdbx_description
1 polymer ?
#
loop_
_entity_poly.entity_id
_entity_poly.type
_entity_poly.pdbx_seq_one_letter_code
_entity_poly.pdbx_strand_id
1 'polypeptide(L)'
;MTLKQFNRIVEIRTKIISLATFLTGSLYAAITTGTWSWLRFFLMGVAVLCVDMGTTGFNSYFDYRNGTDTKKYNFEKDKVLVHEGVDPNSALYISVGLFGVAGLLGLVLAWLTSWWLLVVGGLCLLVGYAYTGGPLPISRTPFGELFAGGF
;
A
#
# COMPACT_ATOMS: atom_id res chain seq x y z
N MET A 1 7.57 -15.56 -11.49
CA MET A 1 8.10 -14.29 -10.95
C MET A 1 9.14 -14.60 -9.90
N THR A 2 10.28 -13.90 -9.90
CA THR A 2 11.34 -14.08 -8.89
C THR A 2 11.07 -13.24 -7.63
N LEU A 3 11.70 -13.58 -6.51
CA LEU A 3 11.59 -12.77 -5.27
C LEU A 3 12.08 -11.33 -5.49
N LYS A 4 13.09 -11.13 -6.34
CA LYS A 4 13.60 -9.81 -6.70
C LYS A 4 12.54 -8.99 -7.45
N GLN A 5 11.81 -9.62 -8.37
CA GLN A 5 10.72 -8.96 -9.11
C GLN A 5 9.55 -8.61 -8.19
N PHE A 6 9.17 -9.51 -7.27
CA PHE A 6 8.18 -9.22 -6.24
C PHE A 6 8.58 -7.98 -5.42
N ASN A 7 9.78 -7.99 -4.85
CA ASN A 7 10.30 -6.90 -4.02
C ASN A 7 10.34 -5.55 -4.74
N ARG A 8 10.53 -5.57 -6.06
CA ARG A 8 10.51 -4.36 -6.91
C ARG A 8 9.10 -3.88 -7.19
N ILE A 9 8.16 -4.77 -7.49
CA ILE A 9 6.73 -4.42 -7.69
C ILE A 9 6.15 -3.77 -6.44
N VAL A 10 6.44 -4.33 -5.27
CA VAL A 10 5.94 -3.79 -4.01
C VAL A 10 6.82 -2.68 -3.45
N GLU A 11 7.91 -2.31 -4.11
CA GLU A 11 8.89 -1.31 -3.67
C GLU A 11 9.35 -1.51 -2.21
N ILE A 12 9.85 -2.70 -1.88
CA ILE A 12 10.18 -3.07 -0.48
C ILE A 12 11.13 -2.07 0.22
N ARG A 13 11.99 -1.40 -0.56
CA ARG A 13 12.97 -0.42 -0.08
C ARG A 13 12.33 0.82 0.57
N THR A 14 11.13 1.22 0.14
CA THR A 14 10.45 2.42 0.65
C THR A 14 9.65 2.13 1.93
N LYS A 15 9.40 0.85 2.23
CA LYS A 15 8.56 0.41 3.37
C LYS A 15 9.15 0.71 4.74
N ILE A 16 10.44 1.03 4.80
CA ILE A 16 11.08 1.53 6.01
C ILE A 16 10.42 2.83 6.50
N ILE A 17 9.93 3.68 5.59
CA ILE A 17 9.25 4.93 5.91
C ILE A 17 7.92 4.63 6.61
N SER A 18 7.12 3.74 6.04
CA SER A 18 5.82 3.34 6.60
C SER A 18 5.95 2.63 7.95
N LEU A 19 7.00 1.81 8.11
CA LEU A 19 7.32 1.22 9.41
C LEU A 19 7.68 2.28 10.44
N ALA A 20 8.46 3.29 10.07
CA ALA A 20 8.78 4.40 10.97
C ALA A 20 7.52 5.14 11.43
N THR A 21 6.63 5.52 10.50
CA THR A 21 5.36 6.18 10.82
C THR A 21 4.47 5.30 11.72
N PHE A 22 4.38 3.99 11.42
CA PHE A 22 3.65 3.03 12.24
C PHE A 22 4.22 2.91 13.66
N LEU A 23 5.55 2.87 13.80
CA LEU A 23 6.22 2.83 15.10
C LEU A 23 5.93 4.10 15.91
N THR A 24 6.00 5.27 15.29
CA THR A 24 5.64 6.54 15.93
C THR A 24 4.19 6.54 16.41
N GLY A 25 3.24 6.12 15.57
CA GLY A 25 1.83 6.01 15.94
C GLY A 25 1.58 5.02 17.08
N SER A 26 2.28 3.87 17.05
CA SER A 26 2.20 2.85 18.10
C SER A 26 2.73 3.38 19.44
N LEU A 27 3.87 4.09 19.42
CA LEU A 27 4.46 4.69 20.62
C LEU A 27 3.55 5.77 21.20
N TYR A 28 2.98 6.63 20.35
CA TYR A 28 2.02 7.65 20.77
C TYR A 28 0.78 7.02 21.43
N ALA A 29 0.22 5.96 20.84
CA ALA A 29 -0.90 5.22 21.42
C ALA A 29 -0.53 4.58 22.77
N ALA A 30 0.68 4.05 22.91
CA ALA A 30 1.16 3.46 24.15
C ALA A 30 1.24 4.50 25.29
N ILE A 31 1.81 5.68 24.99
CA ILE A 31 1.99 6.77 25.96
C ILE A 31 0.63 7.35 26.37
N THR A 32 -0.27 7.58 25.42
CA THR A 32 -1.56 8.22 25.69
C THR A 32 -2.57 7.32 26.38
N THR A 33 -2.55 6.01 26.10
CA THR A 33 -3.48 5.05 26.70
C THR A 33 -2.92 4.38 27.96
N GLY A 34 -1.59 4.44 28.17
CA GLY A 34 -0.91 3.72 29.25
C GLY A 34 -0.94 2.19 29.10
N THR A 35 -1.34 1.68 27.92
CA THR A 35 -1.49 0.23 27.67
C THR A 35 -0.70 -0.20 26.44
N TRP A 36 -0.18 -1.44 26.46
CA TRP A 36 0.51 -2.03 25.32
C TRP A 36 0.03 -3.45 25.06
N SER A 37 -0.17 -3.78 23.79
CA SER A 37 -0.52 -5.14 23.36
C SER A 37 0.34 -5.55 22.18
N TRP A 38 1.25 -6.50 22.42
CA TRP A 38 2.10 -7.08 21.38
C TRP A 38 1.29 -7.70 20.25
N LEU A 39 0.17 -8.36 20.57
CA LEU A 39 -0.72 -8.95 19.58
C LEU A 39 -1.26 -7.89 18.62
N ARG A 40 -1.86 -6.81 19.14
CA ARG A 40 -2.41 -5.72 18.31
C ARG A 40 -1.30 -5.01 17.51
N PHE A 41 -0.13 -4.82 18.12
CA PHE A 41 1.04 -4.23 17.48
C PHE A 41 1.47 -5.04 16.25
N PHE A 42 1.68 -6.36 16.39
CA PHE A 42 2.11 -7.18 15.25
C PHE A 42 1.03 -7.31 14.18
N LEU A 43 -0.24 -7.47 14.56
CA LEU A 43 -1.35 -7.53 13.60
C LEU A 43 -1.44 -6.23 12.79
N MET A 44 -1.33 -5.07 13.45
CA MET A 44 -1.35 -3.76 12.78
C MET A 44 -0.11 -3.58 11.90
N GLY A 45 1.08 -3.96 12.37
CA GLY A 45 2.31 -3.85 11.59
C GLY A 45 2.25 -4.64 10.29
N VAL A 46 1.72 -5.87 10.33
CA VAL A 46 1.50 -6.67 9.11
C VAL A 46 0.43 -6.03 8.23
N ALA A 47 -0.68 -5.55 8.79
CA ALA A 47 -1.74 -4.89 8.02
C ALA A 47 -1.22 -3.66 7.28
N VAL A 48 -0.49 -2.77 7.96
CA VAL A 48 0.13 -1.57 7.36
C VAL A 48 1.08 -1.94 6.22
N LEU A 49 1.95 -2.93 6.42
CA LEU A 49 2.84 -3.40 5.38
C LEU A 49 2.08 -3.96 4.16
N CYS A 50 1.01 -4.73 4.40
CA CYS A 50 0.17 -5.24 3.32
C CYS A 50 -0.51 -4.12 2.53
N VAL A 51 -1.10 -3.12 3.19
CA VAL A 51 -1.72 -1.97 2.52
C VAL A 51 -0.70 -1.21 1.69
N ASP A 52 0.46 -0.91 2.27
CA ASP A 52 1.48 -0.12 1.60
C ASP A 52 2.10 -0.87 0.39
N MET A 53 2.45 -2.15 0.56
CA MET A 53 2.93 -2.99 -0.55
C MET A 53 1.87 -3.19 -1.64
N GLY A 54 0.59 -3.33 -1.26
CA GLY A 54 -0.50 -3.46 -2.21
C GLY A 54 -0.72 -2.18 -3.02
N THR A 55 -0.62 -1.02 -2.37
CA THR A 55 -0.75 0.30 -2.99
C THR A 55 0.35 0.54 -4.02
N THR A 56 1.61 0.25 -3.69
CA THR A 56 2.72 0.36 -4.66
C THR A 56 2.61 -0.65 -5.81
N GLY A 57 2.10 -1.85 -5.54
CA GLY A 57 1.79 -2.81 -6.61
C GLY A 57 0.67 -2.34 -7.54
N PHE A 58 -0.37 -1.68 -7.02
CA PHE A 58 -1.43 -1.09 -7.84
C PHE A 58 -0.88 0.03 -8.71
N ASN A 59 -0.07 0.92 -8.14
CA ASN A 59 0.62 1.97 -8.88
C ASN A 59 1.42 1.37 -10.04
N SER A 60 2.25 0.37 -9.76
CA SER A 60 3.04 -0.32 -10.77
C SER A 60 2.19 -0.93 -11.90
N TYR A 61 1.06 -1.56 -11.57
CA TYR A 61 0.14 -2.12 -12.56
C TYR A 61 -0.56 -1.04 -13.40
N PHE A 62 -1.13 -0.02 -12.76
CA PHE A 62 -1.91 1.01 -13.45
C PHE A 62 -1.02 1.96 -14.25
N ASP A 63 0.19 2.26 -13.78
CA ASP A 63 1.17 3.04 -14.53
C ASP A 63 1.59 2.33 -15.81
N TYR A 64 1.81 1.00 -15.73
CA TYR A 64 2.06 0.19 -16.92
C TYR A 64 0.85 0.18 -17.86
N ARG A 65 -0.35 -0.13 -17.33
CA ARG A 65 -1.57 -0.28 -18.14
C ARG A 65 -1.99 1.02 -18.81
N ASN A 66 -1.85 2.14 -18.12
CA ASN A 66 -2.25 3.45 -18.62
C ASN A 66 -1.17 4.11 -19.50
N GLY A 67 -0.03 3.43 -19.72
CA GLY A 67 1.08 3.94 -20.52
C GLY A 67 1.86 5.08 -19.87
N THR A 68 1.70 5.30 -18.56
CA THR A 68 2.54 6.22 -17.77
C THR A 68 3.98 5.70 -17.79
N ASP A 69 4.14 4.41 -17.54
CA ASP A 69 5.43 3.72 -17.56
C ASP A 69 5.65 3.03 -18.90
N THR A 70 6.67 3.48 -19.65
CA THR A 70 7.04 2.88 -20.95
C THR A 70 8.55 2.74 -21.07
N LYS A 71 9.01 1.77 -21.87
CA LYS A 71 10.46 1.53 -22.12
C LYS A 71 11.19 2.74 -22.69
N LYS A 72 10.46 3.67 -23.29
CA LYS A 72 11.01 4.85 -23.96
C LYS A 72 11.27 6.02 -23.00
N TYR A 73 10.46 6.14 -21.95
CA TYR A 73 10.47 7.31 -21.06
C TYR A 73 10.86 6.97 -19.61
N ASN A 74 10.72 5.71 -19.19
CA ASN A 74 11.11 5.27 -17.87
C ASN A 74 12.45 4.52 -17.93
N PHE A 75 13.46 5.05 -17.22
CA PHE A 75 14.81 4.46 -17.10
C PHE A 75 15.03 3.81 -15.73
N GLU A 76 14.02 3.82 -14.87
CA GLU A 76 14.08 3.21 -13.55
C GLU A 76 14.13 1.69 -13.69
N LYS A 77 15.33 1.11 -13.49
CA LYS A 77 15.57 -0.33 -13.60
C LYS A 77 14.70 -1.20 -12.68
N ASP A 78 14.09 -0.59 -11.66
CA ASP A 78 13.22 -1.28 -10.72
C ASP A 78 11.77 -1.40 -11.23
N LYS A 79 11.39 -0.74 -12.32
CA LYS A 79 10.10 -0.93 -13.00
C LYS A 79 10.10 -2.21 -13.85
N VAL A 80 10.08 -3.35 -13.16
CA VAL A 80 10.24 -4.69 -13.76
C VAL A 80 9.16 -5.07 -14.78
N LEU A 81 7.97 -4.48 -14.67
CA LEU A 81 6.86 -4.66 -15.61
C LEU A 81 7.23 -4.15 -17.01
N VAL A 82 7.96 -3.04 -17.06
CA VAL A 82 8.42 -2.44 -18.31
C VAL A 82 9.72 -3.08 -18.78
N HIS A 83 10.67 -3.34 -17.87
CA HIS A 83 12.05 -3.69 -18.24
C HIS A 83 12.34 -5.20 -18.32
N GLU A 84 11.64 -6.04 -17.54
CA GLU A 84 11.97 -7.46 -17.39
C GLU A 84 10.91 -8.41 -17.99
N GLY A 85 9.85 -7.87 -18.62
CA GLY A 85 8.80 -8.68 -19.24
C GLY A 85 7.95 -9.46 -18.23
N VAL A 86 7.85 -8.97 -17.00
CA VAL A 86 6.96 -9.55 -15.98
C VAL A 86 5.51 -9.33 -16.40
N ASP A 87 4.67 -10.37 -16.28
CA ASP A 87 3.23 -10.27 -16.56
C ASP A 87 2.59 -9.19 -15.67
N PRO A 88 1.97 -8.14 -16.25
CA PRO A 88 1.29 -7.09 -15.51
C PRO A 88 0.23 -7.59 -14.54
N ASN A 89 -0.48 -8.65 -14.90
CA ASN A 89 -1.53 -9.18 -14.03
C ASN A 89 -0.97 -9.74 -12.72
N SER A 90 0.31 -10.12 -12.68
CA SER A 90 0.97 -10.53 -11.44
C SER A 90 0.96 -9.40 -10.41
N ALA A 91 1.26 -8.16 -10.81
CA ALA A 91 1.21 -7.02 -9.91
C ALA A 91 -0.21 -6.77 -9.37
N LEU A 92 -1.22 -6.87 -10.24
CA LEU A 92 -2.62 -6.75 -9.85
C LEU A 92 -3.03 -7.82 -8.81
N TYR A 93 -2.72 -9.09 -9.08
CA TYR A 93 -3.09 -10.19 -8.18
C TYR A 93 -2.36 -10.09 -6.82
N ILE A 94 -1.09 -9.68 -6.83
CA ILE A 94 -0.34 -9.42 -5.59
C ILE A 94 -1.02 -8.32 -4.79
N SER A 95 -1.36 -7.19 -5.42
CA SER A 95 -2.00 -6.06 -4.76
C SER A 95 -3.37 -6.41 -4.18
N VAL A 96 -4.22 -7.09 -4.96
CA VAL A 96 -5.53 -7.55 -4.49
C VAL A 96 -5.37 -8.55 -3.33
N GLY A 97 -4.42 -9.48 -3.42
CA GLY A 97 -4.13 -10.43 -2.36
C GLY A 97 -3.68 -9.75 -1.06
N LEU A 98 -2.78 -8.77 -1.16
CA LEU A 98 -2.30 -8.00 -0.02
C LEU A 98 -3.42 -7.16 0.62
N PHE A 99 -4.27 -6.53 -0.18
CA PHE A 99 -5.45 -5.80 0.32
C PHE A 99 -6.45 -6.75 0.98
N GLY A 100 -6.64 -7.96 0.44
CA GLY A 100 -7.46 -9.00 1.06
C GLY A 100 -6.93 -9.41 2.44
N VAL A 101 -5.62 -9.67 2.55
CA VAL A 101 -4.96 -9.97 3.83
C VAL A 101 -5.10 -8.80 4.80
N ALA A 102 -4.86 -7.56 4.35
CA ALA A 102 -5.04 -6.37 5.18
C ALA A 102 -6.49 -6.20 5.65
N GLY A 103 -7.48 -6.48 4.81
CA GLY A 103 -8.89 -6.45 5.16
C GLY A 103 -9.25 -7.48 6.23
N LEU A 104 -8.75 -8.72 6.10
CA LEU A 104 -8.93 -9.76 7.11
C LEU A 104 -8.29 -9.38 8.45
N LEU A 105 -7.07 -8.85 8.43
CA LEU A 105 -6.39 -8.35 9.63
C LEU A 105 -7.14 -7.16 10.25
N GLY A 106 -7.69 -6.28 9.42
CA GLY A 106 -8.56 -5.17 9.83
C GLY A 106 -9.81 -5.64 10.56
N LEU A 107 -10.47 -6.70 10.08
CA LEU A 107 -11.61 -7.33 10.77
C LEU A 107 -11.23 -7.86 12.15
N VAL A 108 -10.09 -8.57 12.24
CA VAL A 108 -9.58 -9.08 13.53
C VAL A 108 -9.25 -7.93 14.47
N LEU A 109 -8.57 -6.89 13.99
CA LEU A 109 -8.23 -5.71 14.79
C LEU A 109 -9.47 -4.95 15.26
N ALA A 110 -10.47 -4.78 14.40
CA ALA A 110 -11.73 -4.13 14.74
C ALA A 110 -12.48 -4.90 15.84
N TRP A 111 -12.51 -6.24 15.74
CA TRP A 111 -13.07 -7.09 16.78
C TRP A 111 -12.35 -6.92 18.14
N LEU A 112 -11.04 -6.75 18.12
CA LEU A 112 -10.22 -6.58 19.33
C LEU A 112 -10.22 -5.15 19.88
N THR A 113 -10.71 -4.16 19.14
CA THR A 113 -10.57 -2.73 19.49
C THR A 113 -11.89 -1.97 19.31
N SER A 114 -12.23 -1.63 18.07
CA SER A 114 -13.43 -0.87 17.72
C SER A 114 -13.78 -1.06 16.25
N TRP A 115 -15.08 -1.19 15.96
CA TRP A 115 -15.60 -1.26 14.60
C TRP A 115 -15.35 0.02 13.77
N TRP A 116 -15.09 1.16 14.41
CA TRP A 116 -14.65 2.38 13.73
C TRP A 116 -13.35 2.20 12.93
N LEU A 117 -12.50 1.24 13.33
CA LEU A 117 -11.30 0.89 12.58
C LEU A 117 -11.61 0.44 11.16
N LEU A 118 -12.74 -0.22 10.92
CA LEU A 118 -13.13 -0.64 9.57
C LEU A 118 -13.53 0.52 8.68
N VAL A 119 -14.14 1.56 9.24
CA VAL A 119 -14.51 2.76 8.47
C VAL A 119 -13.23 3.46 8.00
N VAL A 120 -12.31 3.73 8.94
CA VAL A 120 -11.04 4.39 8.63
C VAL A 120 -10.18 3.53 7.71
N GLY A 121 -10.00 2.25 8.03
CA GLY A 121 -9.22 1.32 7.22
C GLY A 121 -9.82 1.10 5.83
N GLY A 122 -11.15 1.02 5.72
CA GLY A 122 -11.85 0.93 4.45
C GLY A 122 -11.61 2.16 3.57
N LEU A 123 -11.66 3.37 4.15
CA LEU A 123 -11.30 4.60 3.43
C LEU A 123 -9.83 4.57 2.98
N CYS A 124 -8.89 4.11 3.82
CA CYS A 124 -7.49 3.97 3.43
C CYS A 124 -7.29 3.02 2.25
N LEU A 125 -7.95 1.86 2.26
CA LEU A 125 -7.90 0.91 1.14
C LEU A 125 -8.51 1.51 -0.14
N LEU A 126 -9.66 2.19 -0.02
CA LEU A 126 -10.30 2.86 -1.15
C LEU A 126 -9.39 3.92 -1.77
N VAL A 127 -8.77 4.77 -0.95
CA VAL A 127 -7.83 5.78 -1.42
C VAL A 127 -6.59 5.12 -2.04
N GLY A 128 -6.02 4.11 -1.39
CA GLY A 128 -4.85 3.38 -1.91
C GLY A 128 -5.09 2.77 -3.30
N TYR A 129 -6.31 2.29 -3.58
CA TYR A 129 -6.69 1.84 -4.91
C TYR A 129 -7.02 3.00 -5.87
N ALA A 130 -7.88 3.93 -5.47
CA ALA A 130 -8.40 4.99 -6.33
C ALA A 130 -7.36 6.07 -6.67
N TYR A 131 -6.24 6.11 -5.94
CA TYR A 131 -5.19 7.08 -6.20
C TYR A 131 -4.59 6.90 -7.60
N THR A 132 -4.33 5.67 -8.03
CA THR A 132 -3.83 5.33 -9.37
C THR A 132 -4.78 4.49 -10.22
N GLY A 133 -5.71 3.77 -9.58
CA GLY A 133 -6.69 2.91 -10.23
C GLY A 133 -8.03 3.58 -10.52
N GLY A 134 -8.86 2.89 -11.30
CA GLY A 134 -10.20 3.33 -11.69
C GLY A 134 -10.25 4.20 -12.95
N PRO A 135 -11.46 4.62 -13.38
CA PRO A 135 -11.65 5.40 -14.61
C PRO A 135 -11.13 6.83 -14.50
N LEU A 136 -11.06 7.39 -13.29
CA LEU A 136 -10.54 8.73 -13.01
C LEU A 136 -9.62 8.68 -11.78
N PRO A 137 -8.33 8.30 -11.95
CA PRO A 137 -7.37 8.23 -10.85
C PRO A 137 -7.17 9.58 -10.17
N ILE A 138 -7.15 9.62 -8.83
CA ILE A 138 -6.97 10.87 -8.07
C ILE A 138 -5.66 11.57 -8.44
N SER A 139 -4.59 10.80 -8.68
CA SER A 139 -3.28 11.29 -9.14
C SER A 139 -3.32 12.11 -10.44
N ARG A 140 -4.38 11.98 -11.24
CA ARG A 140 -4.58 12.73 -12.50
C ARG A 140 -5.55 13.91 -12.36
N THR A 141 -6.03 14.16 -11.15
CA THR A 141 -6.90 15.30 -10.83
C THR A 141 -6.10 16.40 -10.13
N PRO A 142 -6.61 17.63 -10.02
CA PRO A 142 -5.98 18.70 -9.24
C PRO A 142 -5.78 18.35 -7.76
N PHE A 143 -6.46 17.32 -7.25
CA PHE A 143 -6.33 16.85 -5.87
C PHE A 143 -5.17 15.86 -5.67
N GLY A 144 -4.48 15.46 -6.74
CA GLY A 144 -3.41 14.46 -6.68
C GLY A 144 -2.34 14.82 -5.64
N GLU A 145 -1.81 16.05 -5.69
CA GLU A 145 -0.77 16.52 -4.77
C GLU A 145 -1.25 16.54 -3.31
N LEU A 146 -2.49 16.96 -3.07
CA LEU A 146 -3.08 17.00 -1.73
C LEU A 146 -3.12 15.59 -1.10
N PHE A 147 -3.49 14.59 -1.89
CA PHE A 147 -3.54 13.19 -1.44
C PHE A 147 -2.17 12.51 -1.42
N ALA A 148 -1.19 13.01 -2.19
CA ALA A 148 0.19 12.54 -2.18
C ALA A 148 0.96 12.93 -0.89
N GLY A 149 0.37 13.81 -0.07
CA GLY A 149 1.02 14.41 1.10
C GLY A 149 1.67 15.76 0.83
N GLY A 150 1.27 16.44 -0.25
CA GLY A 150 1.78 17.74 -0.67
C GLY A 150 1.62 18.83 0.39
N PHE A 151 2.71 19.03 1.13
CA PHE A 151 3.21 20.27 1.70
C PHE A 151 4.74 20.29 1.48
#